data_AF-A0A2M8TUT7-F1
#
_entry.id   AF-A0A2M8TUT7-F1
#
_cell.length_a   1.000
_cell.length_b   1.000
_cell.length_c   1.000
_cell.angle_alpha   90.00
_cell.angle_beta   90.00
_cell.angle_gamma   90.00
#
_symmetry.space_group_name_H-M   'P 1'
#
loop_
_entity.id
_entity.type
_entity.pdbx_description
1 polymer ?
#
loop_
_entity_poly.entity_id
_entity_poly.type
_entity_poly.pdbx_seq_one_letter_code
_entity_poly.pdbx_strand_id
1 'polypeptide(L)'
;MKEFYKRINLILANWNPLSIPKNTAEVEYLHYIPIIISLCNSKKKLESYLIKISLEMGLPRNKRLLKEISRIVNDIIKESLEQK
;
A
#
# COMPACT_ATOMS: atom_id res chain seq x y z
N MET A 1 -15.50 6.42 3.88
CA MET A 1 -15.09 6.27 2.45
C MET A 1 -14.02 7.28 2.03
N LYS A 2 -14.30 8.59 1.90
CA LYS A 2 -13.29 9.59 1.49
C LYS A 2 -12.09 9.70 2.46
N GLU A 3 -12.33 9.66 3.77
CA GLU A 3 -11.25 9.77 4.76
C GLU A 3 -10.37 8.51 4.80
N PHE A 4 -10.96 7.31 4.78
CA PHE A 4 -10.21 6.07 4.66
C PHE A 4 -9.32 6.05 3.40
N TYR A 5 -9.86 6.47 2.25
CA TYR A 5 -9.11 6.56 1.00
C TYR A 5 -7.88 7.48 1.13
N LYS A 6 -8.02 8.66 1.73
CA LYS A 6 -6.90 9.59 1.98
C LYS A 6 -5.84 8.98 2.89
N ARG A 7 -6.24 8.24 3.93
CA ARG A 7 -5.32 7.60 4.87
C ARG A 7 -4.51 6.49 4.20
N ILE A 8 -5.16 5.66 3.37
CA ILE A 8 -4.44 4.67 2.56
C ILE A 8 -3.47 5.37 1.59
N ASN A 9 -3.89 6.46 0.94
CA ASN A 9 -2.98 7.21 0.06
C ASN A 9 -1.74 7.71 0.81
N LEU A 10 -1.95 8.26 2.00
CA LEU A 10 -0.86 8.76 2.84
C LEU A 10 0.11 7.63 3.27
N ILE A 11 -0.42 6.45 3.62
CA ILE A 11 0.42 5.28 3.94
C ILE A 11 1.30 4.90 2.73
N LEU A 12 0.71 4.82 1.54
CA LEU A 12 1.45 4.47 0.32
C LEU A 12 2.47 5.54 -0.06
N ALA A 13 2.09 6.82 -0.01
CA ALA A 13 2.96 7.95 -0.33
C ALA A 13 4.12 8.10 0.67
N ASN A 14 3.94 7.67 1.93
CA ASN A 14 5.01 7.62 2.91
C ASN A 14 5.90 6.36 2.76
N TRP A 15 5.34 5.25 2.29
CA TRP A 15 6.14 4.06 1.97
C TRP A 15 7.07 4.31 0.79
N ASN A 16 6.50 4.81 -0.32
CA ASN A 16 7.19 5.28 -1.52
C ASN A 16 8.51 4.54 -1.83
N PRO A 17 8.42 3.24 -2.16
CA PRO A 17 9.60 2.42 -2.36
C PRO A 17 10.44 2.85 -3.57
N LEU A 18 9.86 3.64 -4.48
CA LEU A 18 10.55 4.21 -5.64
C LEU A 18 11.29 5.51 -5.33
N SER A 19 11.15 6.05 -4.10
CA SER A 19 11.77 7.32 -3.69
C SER A 19 11.45 8.49 -4.63
N ILE A 20 10.28 8.49 -5.26
CA ILE A 20 9.81 9.58 -6.12
C ILE A 20 9.35 10.78 -5.27
N PRO A 21 9.24 12.00 -5.82
CA PRO A 21 8.71 13.13 -5.06
C PRO A 21 7.35 12.81 -4.44
N LYS A 22 7.13 13.21 -3.17
CA LYS A 22 5.93 12.84 -2.41
C LYS A 22 4.62 13.24 -3.11
N ASN A 23 4.58 14.43 -3.70
CA ASN A 23 3.46 14.91 -4.51
C ASN A 23 3.18 14.02 -5.73
N THR A 24 4.22 13.40 -6.31
CA THR A 24 4.07 12.44 -7.41
C THR A 24 3.52 11.12 -6.86
N ALA A 25 4.07 10.62 -5.75
CA ALA A 25 3.58 9.41 -5.08
C ALA A 25 2.10 9.51 -4.67
N GLU A 26 1.68 10.67 -4.15
CA GLU A 26 0.29 10.94 -3.76
C GLU A 26 -0.69 10.93 -4.94
N VAL A 27 -0.22 11.08 -6.17
CA VAL A 27 -1.03 11.02 -7.40
C VAL A 27 -0.97 9.62 -8.01
N GLU A 28 0.24 9.11 -8.23
CA GLU A 28 0.46 7.79 -8.84
C GLU A 28 -0.18 6.69 -8.00
N TYR A 29 -0.03 6.71 -6.68
CA TYR A 29 -0.51 5.59 -5.87
C TYR A 29 -2.03 5.54 -5.70
N LEU A 30 -2.76 6.59 -6.07
CA LEU A 30 -4.22 6.63 -6.04
C LEU A 30 -4.84 5.48 -6.83
N HIS A 31 -4.20 5.07 -7.93
CA HIS A 31 -4.78 4.06 -8.81
C HIS A 31 -4.78 2.64 -8.20
N TYR A 32 -3.95 2.39 -7.17
CA TYR A 32 -3.91 1.10 -6.46
C TYR A 32 -4.95 1.00 -5.34
N ILE A 33 -5.41 2.14 -4.81
CA ILE A 33 -6.23 2.21 -3.59
C ILE A 33 -7.56 1.44 -3.70
N PRO A 34 -8.32 1.48 -4.81
CA PRO A 34 -9.58 0.74 -4.90
C PRO A 34 -9.40 -0.78 -4.70
N ILE A 35 -8.31 -1.34 -5.24
CA ILE A 35 -7.99 -2.76 -5.09
C ILE A 35 -7.48 -3.05 -3.67
N ILE A 36 -6.66 -2.17 -3.10
CA ILE A 36 -6.19 -2.30 -1.72
C ILE A 36 -7.36 -2.36 -0.74
N ILE A 37 -8.35 -1.48 -0.91
CA ILE A 37 -9.56 -1.44 -0.10
C ILE A 37 -10.37 -2.74 -0.24
N SER A 38 -10.53 -3.27 -1.46
CA SER A 38 -11.29 -4.52 -1.66
C SER A 38 -10.59 -5.74 -1.04
N LEU A 39 -9.27 -5.68 -0.85
CA LEU A 39 -8.45 -6.74 -0.29
C LEU A 39 -8.16 -6.60 1.22
N CYS A 40 -8.55 -5.50 1.88
CA CYS A 40 -8.16 -5.20 3.26
C CYS A 40 -8.62 -6.24 4.30
N ASN A 41 -9.66 -7.02 3.99
CA ASN A 41 -10.14 -8.12 4.85
C ASN A 41 -9.25 -9.37 4.81
N SER A 42 -8.18 -9.39 4.00
CA SER A 42 -7.26 -10.53 3.90
C SER A 42 -5.82 -10.07 3.80
N LYS A 43 -5.10 -10.14 4.91
CA LYS A 43 -3.66 -9.84 5.00
C LYS A 43 -2.85 -10.50 3.89
N LYS A 44 -3.03 -11.82 3.71
CA LYS A 44 -2.30 -12.60 2.70
C LYS A 44 -2.56 -12.12 1.27
N LYS A 45 -3.81 -11.79 0.93
CA LYS A 45 -4.16 -11.29 -0.41
C LYS A 45 -3.58 -9.90 -0.64
N LEU A 46 -3.64 -9.03 0.37
CA LEU A 46 -3.09 -7.69 0.30
C LEU A 46 -1.55 -7.70 0.20
N GLU A 47 -0.85 -8.54 0.97
CA GLU A 47 0.59 -8.76 0.84
C GLU A 47 0.96 -9.24 -0.57
N SER A 48 0.22 -10.22 -1.09
CA SER A 48 0.46 -10.75 -2.44
C SER A 48 0.27 -9.68 -3.52
N TYR A 49 -0.75 -8.83 -3.38
CA TYR A 49 -1.01 -7.73 -4.30
C TYR A 49 0.08 -6.66 -4.24
N LEU A 50 0.49 -6.22 -3.04
CA LEU A 50 1.56 -5.23 -2.88
C LEU A 50 2.92 -5.76 -3.37
N ILE A 51 3.20 -7.05 -3.21
CA ILE A 51 4.38 -7.68 -3.80
C ILE A 51 4.29 -7.60 -5.33
N LYS A 52 3.17 -8.01 -5.92
CA LYS A 52 2.97 -7.99 -7.38
C LYS A 52 3.23 -6.59 -7.97
N ILE A 53 2.59 -5.55 -7.45
CA ILE A 53 2.77 -4.18 -7.98
C ILE A 53 4.20 -3.70 -7.79
N SER A 54 4.86 -4.07 -6.69
CA SER A 54 6.27 -3.69 -6.45
C SER A 54 7.19 -4.28 -7.52
N LEU A 55 6.96 -5.54 -7.90
CA LEU A 55 7.72 -6.20 -8.96
C LEU A 55 7.41 -5.60 -10.34
N GLU A 56 6.16 -5.24 -10.61
CA GLU A 56 5.75 -4.55 -11.85
C GLU A 56 6.38 -3.16 -11.96
N MET A 57 6.64 -2.48 -10.84
CA MET A 57 7.41 -1.23 -10.77
C MET A 57 8.93 -1.41 -10.90
N GLY A 58 9.42 -2.65 -11.00
CA GLY A 58 10.85 -2.96 -11.13
C GLY A 58 11.61 -3.11 -9.81
N LEU A 59 10.94 -3.18 -8.66
CA LEU A 59 11.60 -3.40 -7.38
C LEU A 59 12.08 -4.85 -7.25
N PRO A 60 13.31 -5.08 -6.77
CA PRO A 60 13.83 -6.44 -6.61
C PRO A 60 13.14 -7.17 -5.46
N ARG A 61 12.76 -8.43 -5.70
CA ARG A 61 12.22 -9.30 -4.65
C ARG A 61 13.33 -9.66 -3.65
N ASN A 62 13.36 -8.99 -2.50
CA ASN A 62 14.32 -9.25 -1.43
C ASN A 62 13.67 -9.19 -0.03
N LYS A 63 14.39 -9.63 1.00
CA LYS A 63 13.90 -9.67 2.39
C LYS A 63 13.47 -8.29 2.90
N ARG A 64 14.14 -7.21 2.47
CA ARG A 64 13.82 -5.83 2.86
C ARG A 64 12.44 -5.43 2.32
N LEU A 65 12.21 -5.60 1.03
CA LEU A 65 10.92 -5.31 0.38
C LEU A 65 9.77 -6.09 1.06
N LEU A 66 9.96 -7.39 1.30
CA LEU A 66 8.94 -8.21 1.95
C LEU A 66 8.62 -7.74 3.39
N LYS A 67 9.64 -7.32 4.15
CA LYS A 67 9.47 -6.78 5.49
C LYS A 67 8.73 -5.43 5.47
N GLU A 68 9.10 -4.55 4.55
CA GLU A 68 8.44 -3.26 4.34
C GLU A 68 6.97 -3.46 3.96
N ILE A 69 6.68 -4.33 2.99
CA ILE A 69 5.31 -4.66 2.60
C ILE A 69 4.50 -5.20 3.78
N SER A 70 5.03 -6.12 4.57
CA SER A 70 4.27 -6.65 5.73
C SER A 70 3.93 -5.55 6.75
N ARG A 71 4.84 -4.57 6.96
CA ARG A 71 4.55 -3.39 7.79
C ARG A 71 3.41 -2.57 7.20
N ILE A 72 3.50 -2.20 5.92
CA ILE A 72 2.49 -1.40 5.22
C ILE A 72 1.12 -2.09 5.22
N VAL A 73 1.09 -3.41 5.05
CA VAL A 73 -0.15 -4.18 5.14
C VAL A 73 -0.77 -4.09 6.52
N ASN A 74 0.03 -4.19 7.59
CA ASN A 74 -0.51 -4.04 8.96
C ASN A 74 -1.07 -2.62 9.18
N ASP A 75 -0.40 -1.59 8.67
CA ASP A 75 -0.87 -0.20 8.77
C ASP A 75 -2.22 -0.02 8.05
N ILE A 76 -2.36 -0.56 6.83
CA ILE A 76 -3.61 -0.52 6.05
C ILE A 76 -4.75 -1.27 6.76
N ILE A 77 -4.47 -2.47 7.30
CA ILE A 77 -5.48 -3.27 8.00
C ILE A 77 -5.93 -2.56 9.27
N LYS A 78 -5.01 -1.95 10.02
CA LYS A 78 -5.33 -1.18 11.21
C LYS A 78 -6.30 -0.04 10.89
N GLU A 79 -6.00 0.75 9.86
CA GLU A 79 -6.91 1.81 9.37
C GLU A 79 -8.28 1.26 8.95
N SER A 80 -8.33 0.06 8.37
CA SER A 80 -9.60 -0.57 7.99
C SER A 80 -10.45 -1.02 9.19
N LEU A 81 -9.84 -1.31 10.33
CA LEU A 81 -10.53 -1.72 11.56
C LEU A 81 -11.09 -0.51 12.32
N GLU A 82 -10.38 0.63 12.29
CA GLU A 82 -10.82 1.88 12.93
C GLU A 82 -12.00 2.58 12.21
N GLN A 83 -12.38 2.09 11.02
CA GLN A 83 -13.49 2.62 10.22
C GLN A 83 -14.79 1.81 10.37
N LYS A 84 -14.77 0.70 11.13
CA LYS A 84 -15.94 -0.15 11.43
C LYS A 84 -16.53 0.22 12.79
#